data_AF-A0A949M7E6-F1
#
_entry.id   AF-A0A949M7E6-F1
#
_cell.length_a   1.000
_cell.length_b   1.000
_cell.length_c   1.000
_cell.angle_alpha   90.00
_cell.angle_beta   90.00
_cell.angle_gamma   90.00
#
_symmetry.space_group_name_H-M   'P 1'
#
loop_
_entity.id
_entity.type
_entity.pdbx_description
1 polymer ?
#
loop_
_entity_poly.entity_id
_entity_poly.type
_entity_poly.pdbx_seq_one_letter_code
_entity_poly.pdbx_strand_id
1 'polypeptide(L)'
;MGLENYGSYLRHDSRDDKYLREEHLPLLAVIDFKLIPDTNMIEIGNGNEPWDACINGSDIYEIVQSLPAKEFEVRRAIASGGQSSAMYFQHADDHLQFPRVIIDMIAKKQSKKYSDNRSLVIVFVGDYSGEDDDVIERWIHEVRSETTRGDFKEILLVELDRMRVFTLFPPDK
;
A
#
# COMPACT_ATOMS: atom_id res chain seq x y z
N MET A 1 16.74 11.82 8.04
CA MET A 1 15.89 11.65 9.24
C MET A 1 16.77 11.16 10.38
N GLY A 2 16.70 11.78 11.56
CA GLY A 2 17.45 11.32 12.75
C GLY A 2 16.85 10.03 13.33
N LEU A 3 17.67 9.22 14.01
CA LEU A 3 17.30 7.92 14.60
C LEU A 3 16.09 8.00 15.56
N GLU A 4 15.87 9.14 16.22
CA GLU A 4 14.72 9.36 17.10
C GLU A 4 13.38 9.41 16.34
N ASN A 5 13.35 9.94 15.11
CA ASN A 5 12.14 9.97 14.27
C ASN A 5 11.80 8.60 13.68
N TYR A 6 12.78 7.70 13.52
CA TYR A 6 12.51 6.34 13.03
C TYR A 6 11.76 5.50 14.08
N GLY A 7 11.99 5.77 15.36
CA GLY A 7 11.33 5.09 16.47
C GLY A 7 9.84 5.46 16.60
N SER A 8 9.47 6.74 16.55
CA SER A 8 8.05 7.15 16.56
C SER A 8 7.33 6.74 15.27
N TYR A 9 8.04 6.81 14.14
CA TYR A 9 7.60 6.25 12.87
C TYR A 9 7.25 4.77 13.03
N LEU A 10 8.14 3.90 13.51
CA LEU A 10 7.81 2.49 13.68
C LEU A 10 6.73 2.20 14.74
N ARG A 11 6.53 3.07 15.73
CA ARG A 11 5.63 2.85 16.88
C ARG A 11 4.18 3.32 16.68
N HIS A 12 3.88 4.06 15.62
CA HIS A 12 2.52 4.56 15.34
C HIS A 12 1.99 5.46 16.47
N ASP A 13 2.87 6.29 17.04
CA ASP A 13 2.58 7.04 18.27
C ASP A 13 1.57 8.20 18.05
N SER A 14 1.31 8.61 16.79
CA SER A 14 0.32 9.65 16.46
C SER A 14 -0.49 9.32 15.20
N ARG A 15 -1.71 9.87 15.12
CA ARG A 15 -2.59 9.74 13.94
C ARG A 15 -1.99 10.44 12.71
N ASP A 16 -1.22 11.50 12.92
CA ASP A 16 -0.59 12.28 11.85
C ASP A 16 0.55 11.48 11.18
N ASP A 17 1.34 10.74 11.96
CA ASP A 17 2.39 9.84 11.43
C ASP A 17 1.83 8.66 10.63
N LYS A 18 0.57 8.29 10.91
CA LYS A 18 -0.18 7.28 10.16
C LYS A 18 -0.62 7.83 8.81
N TYR A 19 -1.25 9.00 8.77
CA TYR A 19 -1.67 9.67 7.53
C TYR A 19 -0.50 9.96 6.59
N LEU A 20 0.62 10.44 7.14
CA LEU A 20 1.80 10.76 6.34
C LEU A 20 2.34 9.52 5.58
N ARG A 21 2.32 8.35 6.21
CA ARG A 21 2.92 7.13 5.64
C ARG A 21 1.94 6.27 4.86
N GLU A 22 0.73 6.11 5.39
CA GLU A 22 -0.24 5.18 4.80
C GLU A 22 -0.94 5.80 3.59
N GLU A 23 -0.97 7.13 3.48
CA GLU A 23 -1.74 7.83 2.43
C GLU A 23 -0.89 8.87 1.67
N HIS A 24 -0.15 9.75 2.35
CA HIS A 24 0.58 10.83 1.66
C HIS A 24 1.80 10.36 0.85
N LEU A 25 2.74 9.63 1.45
CA LEU A 25 3.92 9.13 0.73
C LEU A 25 3.57 8.23 -0.48
N PRO A 26 2.63 7.28 -0.37
CA PRO A 26 2.22 6.48 -1.52
C PRO A 26 1.62 7.33 -2.65
N LEU A 27 0.86 8.36 -2.31
CA LEU A 27 0.30 9.28 -3.30
C LEU A 27 1.40 10.04 -4.04
N LEU A 28 2.46 10.48 -3.34
CA LEU A 28 3.61 11.14 -3.98
C LEU A 28 4.30 10.21 -4.99
N ALA A 29 4.49 8.93 -4.66
CA ALA A 29 5.04 7.96 -5.61
C ALA A 29 4.16 7.83 -6.87
N VAL A 30 2.83 7.82 -6.69
CA VAL A 30 1.87 7.77 -7.81
C VAL A 30 1.88 9.05 -8.65
N ILE A 31 1.98 10.22 -8.02
CA ILE A 31 2.08 11.52 -8.71
C ILE A 31 3.30 11.55 -9.62
N ASP A 32 4.46 11.15 -9.09
CA ASP A 32 5.72 11.11 -9.86
C ASP A 32 5.64 10.07 -10.99
N PHE A 33 5.18 8.86 -10.70
CA PHE A 33 5.02 7.79 -11.69
C PHE A 33 4.11 8.20 -12.85
N LYS A 34 3.03 8.92 -12.56
CA LYS A 34 2.07 9.39 -13.58
C LYS A 34 2.43 10.72 -14.20
N LEU A 35 3.53 11.35 -13.77
CA LEU A 35 3.95 12.68 -14.22
C LEU A 35 2.83 13.72 -14.06
N ILE A 36 2.13 13.68 -12.92
CA ILE A 36 1.04 14.62 -12.64
C ILE A 36 1.65 16.01 -12.42
N PRO A 37 1.22 17.05 -13.17
CA PRO A 37 1.80 18.38 -13.05
C PRO A 37 1.60 18.99 -11.66
N ASP A 38 2.62 19.72 -11.18
CA ASP A 38 2.57 20.47 -9.91
C ASP A 38 1.51 21.58 -9.89
N THR A 39 0.94 21.93 -11.05
CA THR A 39 -0.19 22.85 -11.16
C THR A 39 -1.52 22.23 -10.77
N ASN A 40 -1.59 20.89 -10.64
CA ASN A 40 -2.80 20.21 -10.25
C ASN A 40 -3.09 20.42 -8.77
N MET A 41 -4.37 20.60 -8.44
CA MET A 41 -4.81 20.68 -7.05
C MET A 41 -4.92 19.27 -6.49
N ILE A 42 -4.25 19.01 -5.38
CA ILE A 42 -4.27 17.73 -4.67
C ILE A 42 -5.01 17.93 -3.35
N GLU A 43 -6.09 17.18 -3.17
CA GLU A 43 -6.87 17.14 -1.94
C GLU A 43 -6.61 15.80 -1.24
N ILE A 44 -6.25 15.85 0.04
CA ILE A 44 -6.07 14.67 0.90
C ILE A 44 -7.33 14.51 1.76
N GLY A 45 -7.87 13.30 1.82
CA GLY A 45 -9.02 12.98 2.65
C GLY A 45 -8.72 13.18 4.13
N ASN A 46 -9.67 13.70 4.88
CA ASN A 46 -9.57 13.91 6.34
C ASN A 46 -10.49 12.96 7.13
N GLY A 47 -11.08 11.97 6.45
CA GLY A 47 -11.96 10.95 7.01
C GLY A 47 -13.45 11.33 6.99
N ASN A 48 -13.81 12.55 6.59
CA ASN A 48 -15.20 12.92 6.27
C ASN A 48 -15.53 12.61 4.80
N GLU A 49 -14.51 12.54 3.96
CA GLU A 49 -14.61 12.20 2.55
C GLU A 49 -14.62 10.68 2.35
N PRO A 50 -15.31 10.17 1.31
CA PRO A 50 -15.35 8.75 1.01
C PRO A 50 -14.12 8.26 0.22
N TRP A 51 -13.05 9.06 0.15
CA TRP A 51 -11.83 8.81 -0.61
C TRP A 51 -10.60 9.31 0.15
N ASP A 52 -9.43 8.75 -0.19
CA ASP A 52 -8.18 9.05 0.51
C ASP A 52 -7.42 10.20 -0.17
N ALA A 53 -7.53 10.32 -1.49
CA ALA A 53 -7.07 11.51 -2.21
C ALA A 53 -7.91 11.80 -3.47
N CYS A 54 -7.92 13.08 -3.86
CA CYS A 54 -8.56 13.55 -5.09
C CYS A 54 -7.63 14.54 -5.80
N ILE A 55 -7.43 14.34 -7.10
CA ILE A 55 -6.63 15.23 -7.94
C ILE A 55 -7.55 15.96 -8.92
N ASN A 56 -7.45 17.29 -8.94
CA ASN A 56 -8.30 18.20 -9.73
C ASN A 56 -9.82 17.99 -9.54
N GLY A 57 -10.23 17.49 -8.37
CA GLY A 57 -11.65 17.27 -8.06
C GLY A 57 -12.32 16.10 -8.80
N SER A 58 -11.59 15.31 -9.59
CA SER A 58 -12.17 14.21 -10.38
C SER A 58 -11.38 12.91 -10.38
N ASP A 59 -10.05 12.94 -10.25
CA ASP A 59 -9.24 11.72 -10.18
C ASP A 59 -9.14 11.25 -8.73
N ILE A 60 -9.99 10.29 -8.37
CA ILE A 60 -10.16 9.77 -7.02
C ILE A 60 -9.23 8.57 -6.79
N TYR A 61 -8.60 8.53 -5.61
CA TYR A 61 -7.72 7.46 -5.17
C TYR A 61 -8.23 6.86 -3.85
N GLU A 62 -8.25 5.52 -3.80
CA GLU A 62 -8.26 4.75 -2.55
C GLU A 62 -6.86 4.20 -2.33
N ILE A 63 -6.30 4.44 -1.16
CA ILE A 63 -4.97 4.00 -0.76
C ILE A 63 -5.13 3.00 0.38
N VAL A 64 -4.42 1.88 0.29
CA VAL A 64 -4.46 0.85 1.32
C VAL A 64 -3.10 0.19 1.49
N GLN A 65 -2.69 0.06 2.75
CA GLN A 65 -1.52 -0.71 3.08
C GLN A 65 -1.86 -2.21 3.12
N SER A 66 -1.15 -3.01 2.32
CA SER A 66 -1.18 -4.47 2.40
C SER A 66 -0.16 -4.96 3.43
N LEU A 67 -0.67 -5.54 4.51
CA LEU A 67 0.12 -6.21 5.55
C LEU A 67 -0.56 -7.53 5.91
N PRO A 68 0.20 -8.59 6.24
CA PRO A 68 -0.38 -9.81 6.81
C PRO A 68 -1.18 -9.51 8.08
N ALA A 69 -2.19 -10.34 8.36
CA ALA A 69 -3.18 -10.11 9.42
C ALA A 69 -2.60 -9.97 10.85
N LYS A 70 -1.35 -10.39 11.08
CA LYS A 70 -0.65 -10.33 12.38
C LYS A 70 0.64 -9.54 12.37
N GLU A 71 0.89 -8.78 11.32
CA GLU A 71 2.15 -8.06 11.13
C GLU A 71 2.44 -7.06 12.28
N PHE A 72 1.40 -6.43 12.83
CA PHE A 72 1.56 -5.54 13.98
C PHE A 72 2.07 -6.27 15.24
N GLU A 73 1.68 -7.54 15.43
CA GLU A 73 2.15 -8.36 16.56
C GLU A 73 3.63 -8.69 16.40
N VAL A 74 4.04 -9.01 15.17
CA VAL A 74 5.43 -9.30 14.82
C VAL A 74 6.30 -8.06 15.03
N ARG A 75 5.89 -6.90 14.48
CA ARG A 75 6.62 -5.62 14.65
C ARG A 75 6.76 -5.24 16.12
N ARG A 76 5.70 -5.39 16.91
CA ARG A 76 5.73 -5.13 18.35
C ARG A 76 6.69 -6.07 19.09
N ALA A 77 6.71 -7.35 18.71
CA ALA A 77 7.64 -8.32 19.28
C ALA A 77 9.10 -8.00 18.94
N ILE A 78 9.40 -7.58 17.71
CA ILE A 78 10.74 -7.12 17.29
C ILE A 78 11.16 -5.92 18.14
N ALA A 79 10.32 -4.89 18.21
CA ALA A 79 10.62 -3.64 18.91
C ALA A 79 10.82 -3.82 20.42
N SER A 80 10.20 -4.84 21.02
CA SER A 80 10.33 -5.17 22.45
C SER A 80 11.39 -6.23 22.76
N GLY A 81 12.09 -6.77 21.75
CA GLY A 81 13.07 -7.85 21.92
C GLY A 81 12.45 -9.19 22.34
N GLY A 82 11.14 -9.35 22.18
CA GLY A 82 10.35 -10.50 22.63
C GLY A 82 10.05 -11.55 21.55
N GLN A 83 10.79 -11.57 20.45
CA GLN A 83 10.51 -12.50 19.34
C GLN A 83 10.77 -13.95 19.73
N SER A 84 9.79 -14.82 19.46
CA SER A 84 9.96 -16.27 19.53
C SER A 84 10.35 -16.84 18.16
N SER A 85 10.99 -18.01 18.14
CA SER A 85 11.32 -18.72 16.90
C SER A 85 10.10 -19.00 16.02
N ALA A 86 8.94 -19.26 16.64
CA ALA A 86 7.68 -19.46 15.92
C ALA A 86 7.20 -18.20 15.19
N MET A 87 7.40 -17.01 15.78
CA MET A 87 7.09 -15.74 15.11
C MET A 87 8.01 -15.49 13.91
N TYR A 88 9.29 -15.89 14.00
CA TYR A 88 10.22 -15.81 12.87
C TYR A 88 9.78 -16.70 11.70
N PHE A 89 9.40 -17.95 11.98
CA PHE A 89 8.91 -18.87 10.94
C PHE A 89 7.61 -18.38 10.30
N GLN A 90 6.67 -17.85 11.10
CA GLN A 90 5.44 -17.28 10.56
C GLN A 90 5.73 -16.08 9.65
N HIS A 91 6.62 -15.18 10.08
CA HIS A 91 6.99 -14.01 9.27
C HIS A 91 7.65 -14.40 7.94
N ALA A 92 8.52 -15.42 7.95
CA ALA A 92 9.12 -15.95 6.73
C ALA A 92 8.09 -16.62 5.80
N ASP A 93 7.10 -17.33 6.34
CA ASP A 93 6.00 -17.91 5.55
C ASP A 93 5.10 -16.81 4.95
N ASP A 94 4.77 -15.77 5.74
CA ASP A 94 3.97 -14.63 5.31
C ASP A 94 4.66 -13.86 4.15
N HIS A 95 6.00 -13.81 4.14
CA HIS A 95 6.79 -13.30 3.01
C HIS A 95 6.61 -14.09 1.72
N LEU A 96 6.62 -15.42 1.81
CA LEU A 96 6.42 -16.28 0.66
C LEU A 96 5.00 -16.17 0.09
N GLN A 97 4.04 -15.81 0.93
CA GLN A 97 2.62 -15.70 0.57
C GLN A 97 2.15 -14.26 0.36
N PHE A 98 3.07 -13.30 0.19
CA PHE A 98 2.70 -11.91 0.02
C PHE A 98 1.73 -11.62 -1.15
N PRO A 99 1.81 -12.31 -2.31
CA PRO A 99 0.78 -12.20 -3.36
C PRO A 99 -0.65 -12.44 -2.85
N ARG A 100 -0.82 -13.40 -1.92
CA ARG A 100 -2.13 -13.71 -1.33
C ARG A 100 -2.68 -12.54 -0.52
N VAL A 101 -1.82 -11.83 0.21
CA VAL A 101 -2.18 -10.63 0.97
C VAL A 101 -2.71 -9.55 0.03
N ILE A 102 -2.08 -9.36 -1.13
CA ILE A 102 -2.51 -8.41 -2.16
C ILE A 102 -3.88 -8.83 -2.73
N ILE A 103 -4.06 -10.11 -3.09
CA ILE A 103 -5.31 -10.66 -3.63
C ILE A 103 -6.48 -10.43 -2.64
N ASP A 104 -6.29 -10.81 -1.38
CA ASP A 104 -7.34 -10.67 -0.36
C ASP A 104 -7.69 -9.20 -0.10
N MET A 105 -6.70 -8.29 -0.20
CA MET A 105 -6.94 -6.85 -0.08
C MET A 105 -7.76 -6.30 -1.26
N ILE A 106 -7.44 -6.71 -2.49
CA ILE A 106 -8.20 -6.35 -3.68
C ILE A 106 -9.65 -6.80 -3.53
N ALA A 107 -9.87 -8.07 -3.17
CA ALA A 107 -11.21 -8.62 -2.98
C ALA A 107 -12.00 -7.85 -1.91
N LYS A 108 -11.36 -7.50 -0.79
CA LYS A 108 -11.96 -6.69 0.26
C LYS A 108 -12.39 -5.31 -0.25
N LYS A 109 -11.56 -4.63 -1.03
CA LYS A 109 -11.88 -3.30 -1.58
C LYS A 109 -12.95 -3.38 -2.68
N GLN A 110 -12.91 -4.39 -3.54
CA GLN A 110 -13.96 -4.63 -4.54
C GLN A 110 -15.32 -4.88 -3.91
N SER A 111 -15.37 -5.58 -2.75
CA SER A 111 -16.63 -5.84 -2.04
C SER A 111 -17.35 -4.57 -1.58
N LYS A 112 -16.66 -3.43 -1.48
CA LYS A 112 -17.28 -2.15 -1.08
C LYS A 112 -18.18 -1.54 -2.16
N LYS A 113 -18.06 -1.94 -3.42
CA LYS A 113 -18.89 -1.47 -4.56
C LYS A 113 -19.03 0.05 -4.60
N TYR A 114 -17.90 0.74 -4.72
CA TYR A 114 -17.87 2.19 -4.85
C TYR A 114 -18.70 2.64 -6.05
N SER A 115 -19.44 3.73 -5.91
CA SER A 115 -20.29 4.28 -6.97
C SER A 115 -19.54 5.18 -7.96
N ASP A 116 -18.31 5.54 -7.62
CA ASP A 116 -17.43 6.38 -8.42
C ASP A 116 -16.31 5.56 -9.08
N ASN A 117 -15.66 6.16 -10.07
CA ASN A 117 -14.53 5.55 -10.77
C ASN A 117 -13.23 6.02 -10.11
N ARG A 118 -12.66 5.18 -9.24
CA ARG A 118 -11.42 5.49 -8.50
C ARG A 118 -10.29 4.53 -8.84
N SER A 119 -9.06 4.99 -8.70
CA SER A 119 -7.87 4.14 -8.75
C SER A 119 -7.60 3.52 -7.38
N LEU A 120 -7.24 2.24 -7.32
CA LEU A 120 -6.81 1.58 -6.09
C LEU A 120 -5.27 1.57 -6.03
N VAL A 121 -4.72 2.02 -4.91
CA VAL A 121 -3.28 2.03 -4.63
C VAL A 121 -3.02 1.07 -3.46
N ILE A 122 -2.33 -0.02 -3.72
CA ILE A 122 -1.93 -1.00 -2.72
C ILE A 122 -0.48 -0.75 -2.34
N VAL A 123 -0.22 -0.54 -1.06
CA VAL A 123 1.08 -0.13 -0.54
C VAL A 123 1.69 -1.25 0.27
N PHE A 124 2.94 -1.61 -0.04
CA PHE A 124 3.73 -2.53 0.77
C PHE A 124 5.02 -1.85 1.25
N VAL A 125 5.46 -2.22 2.46
CA VAL A 125 6.56 -1.56 3.19
C VAL A 125 7.23 -2.53 4.16
N GLY A 126 8.47 -2.23 4.55
CA GLY A 126 9.20 -2.96 5.58
C GLY A 126 9.86 -4.18 4.97
N ASP A 127 9.78 -5.32 5.64
CA ASP A 127 10.52 -6.50 5.18
C ASP A 127 10.06 -6.98 3.79
N TYR A 128 8.80 -6.70 3.40
CA TYR A 128 8.28 -6.99 2.06
C TYR A 128 8.79 -6.05 0.95
N SER A 129 9.52 -5.00 1.31
CA SER A 129 10.13 -4.04 0.39
C SER A 129 11.63 -4.31 0.21
N GLY A 130 12.23 -3.74 -0.84
CA GLY A 130 13.62 -4.00 -1.22
C GLY A 130 13.82 -5.30 -1.99
N GLU A 131 12.73 -6.01 -2.33
CA GLU A 131 12.76 -7.17 -3.21
C GLU A 131 13.23 -6.77 -4.62
N ASP A 132 13.83 -7.74 -5.32
CA ASP A 132 14.20 -7.57 -6.72
C ASP A 132 12.93 -7.31 -7.56
N ASP A 133 13.05 -6.45 -8.58
CA ASP A 133 11.93 -6.17 -9.49
C ASP A 133 11.39 -7.45 -10.14
N ASP A 134 12.27 -8.42 -10.43
CA ASP A 134 11.87 -9.72 -10.99
C ASP A 134 10.99 -10.52 -10.01
N VAL A 135 11.21 -10.37 -8.70
CA VAL A 135 10.36 -10.98 -7.67
C VAL A 135 8.98 -10.33 -7.68
N ILE A 136 8.94 -8.99 -7.71
CA ILE A 136 7.70 -8.22 -7.72
C ILE A 136 6.89 -8.48 -8.99
N GLU A 137 7.54 -8.62 -10.15
CA GLU A 137 6.87 -8.98 -11.41
C GLU A 137 6.25 -10.39 -11.35
N ARG A 138 6.89 -11.35 -10.66
CA ARG A 138 6.27 -12.66 -10.39
C ARG A 138 5.03 -12.52 -9.51
N TRP A 139 5.09 -11.70 -8.47
CA TRP A 139 3.90 -11.42 -7.65
C TRP A 139 2.78 -10.80 -8.47
N ILE A 140 3.09 -9.83 -9.33
CA ILE A 140 2.12 -9.21 -10.24
C ILE A 140 1.48 -10.26 -11.14
N HIS A 141 2.26 -11.19 -11.69
CA HIS A 141 1.74 -12.27 -12.52
C HIS A 141 0.78 -13.19 -11.74
N GLU A 142 1.17 -13.61 -10.55
CA GLU A 142 0.36 -14.46 -9.67
C GLU A 142 -0.95 -13.78 -9.29
N VAL A 143 -0.88 -12.53 -8.80
CA VAL A 143 -2.05 -11.73 -8.43
C VAL A 143 -3.00 -11.58 -9.63
N ARG A 144 -2.47 -11.24 -10.81
CA ARG A 144 -3.28 -11.13 -12.05
C ARG A 144 -3.94 -12.44 -12.46
N SER A 145 -3.38 -13.59 -12.10
CA SER A 145 -3.95 -14.90 -12.43
C SER A 145 -5.15 -15.27 -11.54
N GLU A 146 -5.24 -14.68 -10.34
CA GLU A 146 -6.27 -15.03 -9.34
C GLU A 146 -7.30 -13.92 -9.08
N THR A 147 -7.04 -12.70 -9.53
CA THR A 147 -7.95 -11.57 -9.34
C THR A 147 -8.13 -10.74 -10.60
N THR A 148 -9.01 -9.76 -10.53
CA THR A 148 -9.27 -8.82 -11.62
C THR A 148 -9.19 -7.39 -11.13
N ARG A 149 -9.23 -6.42 -12.05
CA ARG A 149 -9.35 -4.99 -11.72
C ARG A 149 -10.65 -4.68 -10.98
N GLY A 150 -11.74 -5.40 -11.28
CA GLY A 150 -13.09 -5.02 -10.83
C GLY A 150 -13.52 -3.67 -11.41
N ASP A 151 -14.29 -2.91 -10.63
CA ASP A 151 -14.81 -1.58 -11.03
C ASP A 151 -13.80 -0.43 -10.85
N PHE A 152 -12.58 -0.72 -10.38
CA PHE A 152 -11.55 0.31 -10.24
C PHE A 152 -11.06 0.80 -11.61
N LYS A 153 -10.72 2.10 -11.72
CA LYS A 153 -10.08 2.69 -12.90
C LYS A 153 -8.82 1.95 -13.26
N GLU A 154 -7.99 1.66 -12.27
CA GLU A 154 -6.74 0.91 -12.36
C GLU A 154 -6.39 0.40 -10.95
N ILE A 155 -5.45 -0.54 -10.87
CA ILE A 155 -4.85 -0.92 -9.58
C ILE A 155 -3.34 -0.78 -9.70
N LEU A 156 -2.76 -0.04 -8.78
CA LEU A 156 -1.33 0.20 -8.65
C LEU A 156 -0.79 -0.48 -7.41
N LEU A 157 0.42 -1.01 -7.52
CA LEU A 157 1.18 -1.53 -6.40
C LEU A 157 2.35 -0.58 -6.13
N VAL A 158 2.46 -0.08 -4.91
CA VAL A 158 3.47 0.89 -4.48
C VAL A 158 4.38 0.24 -3.44
N GLU A 159 5.65 0.15 -3.78
CA GLU A 159 6.71 -0.15 -2.85
C GLU A 159 7.19 1.14 -2.20
N LEU A 160 6.90 1.30 -0.91
CA LEU A 160 7.12 2.60 -0.26
C LEU A 160 8.61 2.91 -0.07
N ASP A 161 9.43 1.90 0.26
CA ASP A 161 10.84 2.12 0.60
C ASP A 161 11.69 2.58 -0.60
N ARG A 162 11.33 2.13 -1.82
CA ARG A 162 11.95 2.58 -3.07
C ARG A 162 11.12 3.65 -3.81
N MET A 163 9.98 4.06 -3.24
CA MET A 163 9.01 4.95 -3.89
C MET A 163 8.64 4.49 -5.31
N ARG A 164 8.56 3.18 -5.52
CA ARG A 164 8.41 2.59 -6.84
C ARG A 164 6.98 2.13 -7.06
N VAL A 165 6.46 2.42 -8.24
CA VAL A 165 5.10 2.07 -8.63
C VAL A 165 5.12 1.03 -9.74
N PHE A 166 4.30 -0.01 -9.56
CA PHE A 166 4.06 -1.05 -10.54
C PHE A 166 2.58 -1.06 -10.91
N THR A 167 2.29 -1.17 -12.19
CA THR A 167 0.89 -1.27 -12.64
C THR A 167 0.41 -2.71 -12.52
N LEU A 168 -0.51 -2.96 -11.60
CA LEU A 168 -1.13 -4.28 -11.45
C LEU A 168 -2.25 -4.47 -12.48
N PHE A 169 -3.16 -3.51 -12.61
CA PHE A 169 -4.16 -3.50 -13.69
C PHE A 169 -4.22 -2.10 -14.30
N PRO A 170 -3.96 -1.95 -15.61
CA PRO A 170 -3.99 -0.65 -16.27
C PRO A 170 -5.42 -0.12 -16.43
N PRO A 171 -5.59 1.19 -16.73
CA PRO A 171 -6.87 1.74 -17.17
C PRO A 171 -7.34 1.15 -18.51
N ASP A 172 -8.65 1.22 -18.75
CA ASP A 172 -9.22 0.86 -20.05
C ASP A 172 -8.66 1.79 -21.15
N LYS A 173 -8.56 1.25 -22.37
CA LYS A 173 -8.12 2.00 -23.55
C LYS A 173 -9.22 2.91 -24.10
#